data_AF-A0A820SI78-F1
#
_entry.id   AF-A0A820SI78-F1
#
_cell.length_a   1.000
_cell.length_b   1.000
_cell.length_c   1.000
_cell.angle_alpha   90.00
_cell.angle_beta   90.00
_cell.angle_gamma   90.00
#
_symmetry.space_group_name_H-M   'P 1'
#
loop_
_entity.id
_entity.type
_entity.pdbx_description
1 polymer ?
#
loop_
_entity_poly.entity_id
_entity_poly.type
_entity_poly.pdbx_seq_one_letter_code
_entity_poly.pdbx_strand_id
1 'polypeptide(L)'
;CNLNQLISLIKNIFNLYSLQIRINDYVINSPIPLIKFLSIKKLNINFLGSLNIMKNLLQTMPNLEELKIELQSNYINGYEWESIIESNLLYLMKFQFKMSV
;
A
#
# COMPACT_ATOMS: atom_id res chain seq x y z
N CYS A 1 -7.62 -3.91 -9.15
CA CYS A 1 -8.77 -4.08 -8.23
C CYS A 1 -8.88 -2.86 -7.32
N ASN A 2 -9.96 -2.72 -6.57
CA ASN A 2 -10.03 -1.73 -5.49
C ASN A 2 -9.50 -2.32 -4.17
N LEU A 3 -9.37 -1.50 -3.12
CA LEU A 3 -8.80 -1.94 -1.83
C LEU A 3 -9.66 -3.03 -1.16
N ASN A 4 -10.98 -2.90 -1.21
CA ASN A 4 -11.90 -3.86 -0.59
C ASN A 4 -11.85 -5.23 -1.26
N GLN A 5 -11.74 -5.27 -2.58
CA GLN A 5 -11.53 -6.49 -3.36
C GLN A 5 -10.21 -7.16 -2.98
N LEU A 6 -9.13 -6.38 -2.85
CA LEU A 6 -7.85 -6.91 -2.38
C LEU A 6 -8.01 -7.55 -1.00
N ILE A 7 -8.53 -6.82 -0.01
CA ILE A 7 -8.70 -7.32 1.36
C ILE A 7 -9.53 -8.62 1.37
N SER A 8 -10.63 -8.66 0.62
CA SER A 8 -11.47 -9.86 0.53
C SER A 8 -10.73 -11.05 -0.07
N LEU A 9 -9.79 -10.83 -0.98
CA LEU A 9 -8.99 -11.87 -1.61
C LEU A 9 -7.89 -12.39 -0.68
N ILE A 10 -7.17 -11.50 0.01
CA ILE A 10 -6.02 -11.89 0.83
C ILE A 10 -6.38 -12.31 2.25
N LYS A 11 -7.57 -11.96 2.78
CA LYS A 11 -7.99 -12.34 4.14
C LYS A 11 -7.96 -13.85 4.42
N ASN A 12 -8.06 -14.67 3.38
CA ASN A 12 -8.06 -16.13 3.47
C ASN A 12 -6.72 -16.76 3.08
N ILE A 13 -5.71 -15.97 2.70
CA ILE A 13 -4.41 -16.47 2.27
C ILE A 13 -3.45 -16.37 3.45
N PHE A 14 -3.24 -17.51 4.11
CA PHE A 14 -2.27 -17.60 5.20
C PHE A 14 -0.83 -17.54 4.65
N ASN A 15 0.07 -16.90 5.40
CA ASN A 15 1.50 -16.84 5.11
C ASN A 15 1.87 -16.22 3.75
N LEU A 16 1.03 -15.35 3.19
CA LEU A 16 1.41 -14.57 2.01
C LEU A 16 2.60 -13.66 2.38
N TYR A 17 3.77 -13.93 1.80
CA TYR A 17 5.01 -13.20 2.08
C TYR A 17 5.24 -12.03 1.12
N SER A 18 4.87 -12.20 -0.15
CA SER A 18 5.05 -11.20 -1.19
C SER A 18 3.76 -11.00 -1.96
N LEU A 19 3.42 -9.74 -2.24
CA LEU A 19 2.25 -9.34 -3.00
C LEU A 19 2.66 -8.43 -4.15
N GLN A 20 2.20 -8.78 -5.36
CA GLN A 20 2.23 -7.89 -6.51
C GLN A 20 0.81 -7.56 -6.94
N ILE A 21 0.49 -6.28 -7.07
CA ILE A 21 -0.88 -5.85 -7.33
C ILE A 21 -0.98 -4.56 -8.15
N ARG A 22 -2.09 -4.43 -8.88
CA ARG A 22 -2.53 -3.16 -9.46
C ARG A 22 -3.81 -2.70 -8.76
N ILE A 23 -3.73 -1.52 -8.13
CA ILE A 23 -4.88 -0.88 -7.49
C ILE A 23 -5.37 0.27 -8.35
N ASN A 24 -6.68 0.30 -8.58
CA ASN A 24 -7.41 1.40 -9.19
C ASN A 24 -8.58 1.76 -8.27
N ASP A 25 -8.41 2.77 -7.43
CA ASP A 25 -9.37 3.10 -6.36
C ASP A 25 -9.36 4.58 -5.98
N TYR A 26 -10.35 5.31 -6.49
CA TYR A 26 -10.53 6.75 -6.28
C TYR A 26 -11.49 7.09 -5.14
N VAL A 27 -11.93 6.11 -4.34
CA VAL A 27 -12.86 6.38 -3.24
C VAL A 27 -12.15 7.20 -2.16
N ILE A 28 -12.61 8.44 -1.96
CA ILE A 28 -11.95 9.40 -1.06
C ILE A 28 -12.18 9.05 0.42
N ASN A 29 -13.35 8.47 0.74
CA ASN A 29 -13.83 8.22 2.10
C ASN A 29 -13.88 6.72 2.44
N SER A 30 -12.85 5.96 2.08
CA SER A 30 -12.80 4.56 2.48
C SER A 30 -12.40 4.44 3.95
N PRO A 31 -13.15 3.69 4.78
CA PRO A 31 -12.80 3.50 6.17
C PRO A 31 -11.43 2.80 6.29
N ILE A 32 -10.69 3.15 7.35
CA ILE A 32 -9.40 2.52 7.65
C ILE A 32 -9.66 1.02 7.91
N PRO A 33 -9.00 0.11 7.19
CA PRO A 33 -9.17 -1.31 7.43
C PRO A 33 -8.64 -1.69 8.82
N LEU A 34 -9.45 -2.39 9.62
CA LEU A 34 -9.02 -2.91 10.94
C LEU A 34 -8.10 -4.14 10.82
N ILE A 35 -7.99 -4.73 9.62
CA ILE A 35 -7.23 -5.96 9.37
C ILE A 35 -5.76 -5.65 9.12
N LYS A 36 -4.87 -6.45 9.73
CA LYS A 36 -3.43 -6.41 9.48
C LYS A 36 -2.91 -7.74 8.91
N PHE A 37 -2.17 -7.65 7.81
CA PHE A 37 -1.48 -8.74 7.13
C PHE A 37 -0.02 -8.77 7.56
N LEU A 38 0.25 -9.35 8.73
CA LEU A 38 1.57 -9.35 9.36
C LEU A 38 2.62 -10.19 8.62
N SER A 39 2.20 -11.11 7.75
CA SER A 39 3.09 -11.99 6.98
C SER A 39 3.65 -11.33 5.73
N ILE A 40 3.01 -10.27 5.21
CA ILE A 40 3.44 -9.62 3.97
C ILE A 40 4.65 -8.75 4.27
N LYS A 41 5.79 -9.11 3.67
CA LYS A 41 7.06 -8.38 3.80
C LYS A 41 7.43 -7.62 2.54
N LYS A 42 6.90 -8.02 1.38
CA LYS A 42 7.25 -7.44 0.08
C LYS A 42 6.00 -7.01 -0.68
N LEU A 43 5.91 -5.74 -1.03
CA LEU A 43 4.80 -5.18 -1.80
C LEU A 43 5.35 -4.53 -3.07
N ASN A 44 4.87 -5.00 -4.22
CA ASN A 44 5.07 -4.36 -5.51
C ASN A 44 3.71 -3.88 -6.03
N ILE A 45 3.52 -2.57 -6.13
CA ILE A 45 2.22 -1.99 -6.45
C ILE A 45 2.29 -0.99 -7.59
N ASN A 46 1.40 -1.16 -8.56
CA ASN A 46 1.01 -0.11 -9.50
C ASN A 46 -0.27 0.53 -8.98
N PHE A 47 -0.18 1.80 -8.59
CA PHE A 47 -1.22 2.50 -7.83
C PHE A 47 -1.80 3.67 -8.61
N LEU A 48 -3.12 3.64 -8.73
CA LEU A 48 -3.94 4.71 -9.27
C LEU A 48 -5.10 4.90 -8.29
N GLY A 49 -5.17 6.02 -7.58
CA GLY A 49 -6.17 6.17 -6.52
C GLY A 49 -5.98 7.41 -5.67
N SER A 50 -6.60 7.50 -4.49
CA SER A 50 -6.36 8.64 -3.58
C SER A 50 -5.20 8.38 -2.61
N LEU A 51 -4.59 9.44 -2.06
CA LEU A 51 -3.58 9.34 -1.01
C LEU A 51 -4.10 8.57 0.23
N ASN A 52 -5.37 8.77 0.58
CA ASN A 52 -6.01 8.07 1.70
C ASN A 52 -6.09 6.57 1.47
N ILE A 53 -6.43 6.12 0.25
CA ILE A 53 -6.42 4.69 -0.07
C ILE A 53 -5.01 4.11 0.06
N MET A 54 -3.99 4.85 -0.38
CA MET A 54 -2.61 4.41 -0.27
C MET A 54 -2.19 4.27 1.19
N LYS A 55 -2.51 5.25 2.03
CA LYS A 55 -2.28 5.21 3.49
C LYS A 55 -2.98 4.00 4.12
N ASN A 56 -4.27 3.81 3.81
CA ASN A 56 -5.06 2.70 4.32
C ASN A 56 -4.46 1.36 3.92
N LEU A 57 -4.02 1.20 2.66
CA LEU A 57 -3.35 -0.01 2.19
C LEU A 57 -2.08 -0.29 2.99
N LEU A 58 -1.18 0.69 3.10
CA LEU A 58 0.11 0.51 3.75
C LEU A 58 -0.05 0.22 5.25
N GLN A 59 -1.07 0.79 5.91
CA GLN A 59 -1.43 0.48 7.29
C GLN A 59 -1.83 -0.98 7.52
N THR A 60 -2.37 -1.65 6.50
CA THR A 60 -2.70 -3.08 6.61
C THR A 60 -1.46 -3.97 6.62
N MET A 61 -0.28 -3.48 6.23
CA MET A 61 0.96 -4.27 6.11
C MET A 61 2.08 -3.65 6.96
N PRO A 62 1.93 -3.60 8.30
CA PRO A 62 2.85 -2.87 9.17
C PRO A 62 4.27 -3.46 9.20
N ASN A 63 4.43 -4.72 8.81
CA ASN A 63 5.70 -5.44 8.83
C ASN A 63 6.44 -5.39 7.48
N LEU A 64 6.05 -4.49 6.58
CA LEU A 64 6.60 -4.39 5.24
C LEU A 64 8.09 -4.02 5.29
N GLU A 65 8.90 -4.80 4.58
CA GLU A 65 10.36 -4.64 4.50
C GLU A 65 10.79 -4.08 3.14
N GLU A 66 10.05 -4.41 2.08
CA GLU A 66 10.30 -3.94 0.72
C GLU A 66 9.01 -3.36 0.11
N LEU A 67 9.06 -2.09 -0.30
CA LEU A 67 8.00 -1.40 -1.03
C LEU A 67 8.54 -0.94 -2.38
N LYS A 68 7.94 -1.45 -3.46
CA LYS A 68 8.07 -0.91 -4.81
C LYS A 68 6.73 -0.33 -5.22
N ILE A 69 6.69 0.96 -5.53
CA ILE A 69 5.47 1.65 -5.94
C ILE A 69 5.66 2.39 -7.26
N GLU A 70 4.69 2.20 -8.16
CA GLU A 70 4.52 2.95 -9.39
C GLU A 70 3.23 3.77 -9.30
N LEU A 71 3.34 5.10 -9.26
CA LEU A 71 2.18 6.01 -9.22
C LEU A 71 1.79 6.44 -10.64
N GLN A 72 0.48 6.40 -10.95
CA GLN A 72 -0.04 6.78 -12.27
C GLN A 72 -0.76 8.14 -12.32
N SER A 73 -1.06 8.80 -11.20
CA SER A 73 -1.76 10.11 -11.26
C SER A 73 -1.71 10.98 -10.00
N ASN A 74 -0.87 10.66 -9.01
CA ASN A 74 -0.89 11.35 -7.73
C ASN A 74 0.37 12.17 -7.49
N TYR A 75 0.19 13.48 -7.31
CA TYR A 75 1.20 14.37 -6.75
C TYR A 75 1.30 14.11 -5.24
N ILE A 76 2.00 13.03 -4.86
CA ILE A 76 2.45 12.84 -3.48
C ILE A 76 3.81 13.52 -3.36
N ASN A 77 3.89 14.56 -2.55
CA ASN A 77 5.14 15.27 -2.32
C ASN A 77 6.05 14.52 -1.32
N GLY A 78 7.29 14.99 -1.16
CA GLY A 78 8.28 14.34 -0.29
C GLY A 78 7.84 14.24 1.17
N TYR A 79 7.22 15.29 1.72
CA TYR A 79 6.75 15.31 3.11
C TYR A 79 5.61 14.32 3.36
N GLU A 80 4.71 14.16 2.40
CA GLU A 80 3.63 13.17 2.50
C GLU A 80 4.19 11.75 2.52
N TRP A 81 5.22 11.48 1.71
CA TRP A 81 5.94 10.20 1.73
C TRP A 81 6.65 9.95 3.05
N GLU A 82 7.37 10.94 3.55
CA GLU A 82 8.05 10.88 4.85
C GLU A 82 7.06 10.53 5.96
N SER A 83 5.95 11.26 6.05
CA SER A 83 4.89 11.01 7.02
C SER A 83 4.30 9.58 6.91
N ILE A 84 4.10 9.06 5.69
CA ILE A 84 3.61 7.71 5.47
C ILE A 84 4.59 6.66 6.00
N ILE A 85 5.88 6.84 5.68
CA ILE A 85 6.93 5.90 6.05
C ILE A 85 7.10 5.88 7.57
N GLU A 86 7.23 7.05 8.19
CA GLU A 86 7.42 7.18 9.64
C GLU A 86 6.23 6.62 10.43
N SER A 87 5.00 6.85 9.94
CA SER A 87 3.79 6.47 10.69
C SER A 87 3.42 4.99 10.54
N ASN A 88 3.78 4.35 9.42
CA ASN A 88 3.18 3.06 9.06
C ASN A 88 4.18 1.97 8.65
N LEU A 89 5.41 2.33 8.30
CA LEU A 89 6.37 1.43 7.64
C LEU A 89 7.70 1.34 8.42
N LEU A 90 7.61 1.12 9.74
CA LEU A 90 8.77 1.08 10.66
C LEU A 90 9.86 0.08 10.27
N TYR A 91 9.50 -1.01 9.58
CA TYR A 91 10.43 -2.07 9.17
C TYR A 91 10.92 -1.94 7.73
N LEU A 92 10.61 -0.83 7.05
CA LEU A 92 10.93 -0.65 5.65
C LEU A 92 12.44 -0.49 5.45
N MET A 93 13.05 -1.46 4.78
CA MET A 93 14.48 -1.44 4.46
C MET A 93 14.73 -1.02 3.00
N LYS A 94 13.78 -1.30 2.10
CA LYS A 94 13.90 -0.96 0.68
C LYS A 94 12.68 -0.23 0.19
N PHE A 95 12.90 0.97 -0.34
CA PHE A 95 11.89 1.77 -0.99
C PHE A 95 12.29 2.05 -2.43
N GLN A 96 11.42 1.71 -3.37
CA GLN A 96 11.57 2.02 -4.78
C GLN A 96 10.33 2.76 -5.27
N PHE A 97 10.55 3.93 -5.84
CA PHE A 97 9.51 4.82 -6.32
C PHE A 97 9.66 5.07 -7.82
N LYS A 98 8.56 4.98 -8.55
CA LYS A 98 8.47 5.33 -9.97
C LYS A 98 7.22 6.17 -10.21
N MET A 99 7.34 7.27 -10.94
CA MET A 99 6.20 7.94 -11.56
C MET A 99 6.04 7.45 -13.00
N SER A 100 4.82 7.10 -13.36
CA SER A 100 4.43 6.97 -14.77
C SER A 100 3.84 8.31 -15.21
N VAL A 101 4.41 8.88 -16.26
CA VAL A 101 3.87 10.05 -16.97
C VAL A 101 2.80 9.59 -17.95
#